data_AF-A0AAD8ADA1-F1
#
_entry.id   AF-A0AAD8ADA1-F1
#
_cell.length_a   1.000
_cell.length_b   1.000
_cell.length_c   1.000
_cell.angle_alpha   90.00
_cell.angle_beta   90.00
_cell.angle_gamma   90.00
#
_symmetry.space_group_name_H-M   'P 1'
#
loop_
_entity.id
_entity.type
_entity.pdbx_description
1 polymer ?
#
loop_
_entity_poly.entity_id
_entity_poly.type
_entity_poly.pdbx_seq_one_letter_code
_entity_poly.pdbx_strand_id
1 'polypeptide(L)'
;MANVDKERKENEKDDSEKPIIARTPYDLQRLKLEKLMKNPEKVAPIPERPKEKTTPHVPDFVRNVMGSSAGAGSGEFHVYRHLRRKEYARQKFIQEKEELQEEAYHNKIEANRLAAEERTAKKRAKRLKKKKKNQKKPKKEKTEDKQTSESESDESNGEDTND
;
A
#
# COMPACT_ATOMS: atom_id res chain seq x y z
N MET A 1 26.99 40.32 -42.48
CA MET A 1 25.83 39.70 -41.81
C MET A 1 25.75 38.18 -41.98
N ALA A 2 26.27 37.56 -43.05
CA ALA A 2 26.15 36.12 -43.29
C ALA A 2 27.03 35.18 -42.42
N ASN A 3 28.02 35.69 -41.67
CA ASN A 3 28.90 34.85 -40.85
C ASN A 3 28.35 34.55 -39.45
N VAL A 4 27.47 35.41 -38.91
CA VAL A 4 26.91 35.24 -37.55
C VAL A 4 25.85 34.12 -37.51
N ASP A 5 25.10 33.95 -38.60
CA ASP A 5 24.10 32.89 -38.72
C ASP A 5 24.71 31.49 -38.96
N LYS A 6 25.96 31.45 -39.45
CA LYS A 6 26.71 30.20 -39.63
C LYS A 6 27.28 29.69 -38.30
N GLU A 7 27.82 30.59 -37.48
CA GLU A 7 28.30 30.26 -36.12
C GLU A 7 27.17 29.83 -35.17
N ARG A 8 25.97 30.43 -35.28
CA ARG A 8 24.78 29.99 -34.50
C ARG A 8 24.31 28.58 -34.87
N LYS A 9 24.38 28.21 -36.16
CA LYS A 9 24.01 26.87 -36.64
C LYS A 9 25.06 25.78 -36.38
N GLU A 10 26.32 26.15 -36.17
CA GLU A 10 27.38 25.21 -35.75
C GLU A 10 27.28 24.93 -34.25
N ASN A 11 27.00 25.94 -33.41
CA ASN A 11 26.78 25.75 -31.97
C ASN A 11 25.53 24.90 -31.64
N GLU A 12 24.44 25.02 -32.39
CA GLU A 12 23.24 24.17 -32.19
C GLU A 12 23.46 22.69 -32.57
N LYS A 13 24.49 22.37 -33.36
CA LYS A 13 24.79 21.00 -33.80
C LYS A 13 25.77 20.26 -32.90
N ASP A 14 26.59 20.96 -32.13
CA ASP A 14 27.52 20.37 -31.17
C ASP A 14 26.85 20.04 -29.81
N ASP A 15 25.67 20.60 -29.53
CA ASP A 15 24.86 20.32 -28.35
C ASP A 15 24.00 19.04 -28.45
N SER A 16 24.19 18.20 -29.49
CA SER A 16 23.67 16.84 -29.48
C SER A 16 24.51 15.99 -28.51
N GLU A 17 24.25 16.20 -27.22
CA GLU A 17 24.91 15.57 -26.08
C GLU A 17 25.06 14.06 -26.32
N LYS A 18 26.31 13.60 -26.33
CA LYS A 18 26.67 12.17 -26.41
C LYS A 18 25.85 11.38 -25.38
N PRO A 19 25.40 10.14 -25.67
CA PRO A 19 24.55 9.40 -24.75
C PRO A 19 25.28 9.18 -23.42
N ILE A 20 24.82 9.86 -22.36
CA ILE A 20 25.37 9.73 -21.01
C ILE A 20 24.82 8.43 -20.41
N ILE A 21 25.70 7.46 -20.20
CA ILE A 21 25.36 6.21 -19.51
C ILE A 21 25.46 6.47 -18.00
N ALA A 22 24.32 6.38 -17.31
CA ALA A 22 24.29 6.53 -15.86
C ALA A 22 24.94 5.30 -15.19
N ARG A 23 25.93 5.52 -14.33
CA ARG A 23 26.64 4.46 -13.61
C ARG A 23 26.21 4.37 -12.15
N THR A 24 25.76 5.49 -11.58
CA THR A 24 25.26 5.58 -10.19
C THR A 24 23.77 5.96 -10.16
N PRO A 25 23.04 5.66 -9.07
CA PRO A 25 21.66 6.12 -8.91
C PRO A 25 21.54 7.65 -8.89
N TYR A 26 22.60 8.34 -8.45
CA TYR A 26 22.69 9.79 -8.49
C TYR A 26 22.69 10.32 -9.94
N ASP A 27 23.45 9.69 -10.84
CA ASP A 27 23.47 10.09 -12.25
C ASP A 27 22.09 9.94 -12.91
N LEU A 28 21.34 8.88 -12.58
CA LEU A 28 19.97 8.70 -13.06
C LEU A 28 19.03 9.82 -12.60
N GLN A 29 19.18 10.28 -11.35
CA GLN A 29 18.39 11.39 -10.82
C GLN A 29 18.81 12.71 -11.48
N ARG A 30 20.12 12.94 -11.65
CA ARG A 30 20.68 14.12 -12.32
C ARG A 30 20.12 14.27 -13.74
N LEU A 31 20.15 13.19 -14.53
CA LEU A 31 19.60 13.17 -15.90
C LEU A 31 18.09 13.46 -15.94
N LYS A 32 17.32 12.90 -14.99
CA LYS A 32 15.88 13.18 -14.87
C LYS A 32 15.62 14.64 -14.49
N LEU A 33 16.43 15.19 -13.59
CA LEU A 33 16.33 16.58 -13.15
C LEU A 33 16.70 17.53 -14.27
N GLU A 34 17.82 17.31 -14.97
CA GLU A 34 18.22 18.07 -16.16
C GLU A 34 17.08 18.06 -17.20
N LYS A 35 16.46 16.92 -17.46
CA LYS A 35 15.31 16.80 -18.39
C LYS A 35 14.08 17.62 -17.93
N LEU A 36 13.80 17.67 -16.64
CA LEU A 36 12.69 18.47 -16.10
C LEU A 36 13.01 19.97 -16.14
N MET A 37 14.25 20.35 -15.83
CA MET A 37 14.71 21.75 -15.82
C MET A 37 14.90 22.34 -17.22
N LYS A 38 15.06 21.50 -18.26
CA LYS A 38 15.03 21.95 -19.67
C LYS A 38 13.73 22.68 -20.03
N ASN A 39 12.62 22.42 -19.35
CA ASN A 39 11.32 23.09 -19.56
C ASN A 39 10.59 23.35 -18.22
N PRO A 40 10.92 24.43 -17.49
CA PRO A 40 10.39 24.67 -16.15
C PRO A 40 8.91 25.09 -16.12
N GLU A 41 8.37 25.63 -17.21
CA GLU A 41 6.95 26.02 -17.31
C GLU A 41 6.01 24.81 -17.46
N LYS A 42 6.53 23.67 -17.90
CA LYS A 42 5.72 22.46 -18.09
C LYS A 42 5.52 21.75 -16.76
N VAL A 43 4.27 21.65 -16.31
CA VAL A 43 3.91 20.87 -15.11
C VAL A 43 4.44 19.45 -15.21
N ALA A 44 5.15 19.00 -14.17
CA ALA A 44 5.69 17.65 -14.11
C ALA A 44 4.54 16.61 -14.10
N PRO A 45 4.59 15.57 -14.97
CA PRO A 45 3.57 14.53 -14.97
C PRO A 45 3.75 13.63 -13.74
N ILE A 46 3.00 13.92 -12.69
CA ILE A 46 2.90 13.04 -11.52
C ILE A 46 1.94 11.91 -11.90
N PRO A 47 2.37 10.63 -11.88
CA PRO A 47 1.49 9.53 -12.20
C PRO A 47 0.39 9.43 -11.15
N GLU A 48 -0.86 9.38 -11.60
CA GLU A 48 -1.98 9.02 -10.75
C GLU A 48 -1.86 7.56 -10.31
N ARG A 49 -2.51 7.22 -9.19
CA ARG A 49 -2.55 5.85 -8.70
C ARG A 49 -3.08 4.92 -9.79
N PRO A 50 -2.47 3.74 -9.99
CA PRO A 50 -2.96 2.79 -11.00
C PRO A 50 -4.40 2.42 -10.66
N LYS A 51 -5.29 2.56 -11.65
CA LYS A 51 -6.69 2.17 -11.49
C LYS A 51 -6.79 0.67 -11.29
N GLU A 52 -7.63 0.25 -10.36
CA GLU A 52 -7.94 -1.16 -10.16
C GLU A 52 -8.50 -1.77 -11.45
N LYS A 53 -8.13 -3.02 -11.73
CA LYS A 53 -8.61 -3.72 -12.92
C LYS A 53 -10.08 -4.06 -12.71
N THR A 54 -10.99 -3.31 -13.33
CA THR A 54 -12.43 -3.59 -13.24
C THR A 54 -12.87 -4.57 -14.33
N THR A 55 -13.96 -5.29 -14.06
CA THR A 55 -14.62 -6.06 -15.12
C THR A 55 -15.21 -5.09 -16.16
N PRO A 56 -15.20 -5.44 -17.46
CA PRO A 56 -15.72 -4.57 -18.50
C PRO A 56 -17.23 -4.37 -18.34
N HIS A 57 -17.69 -3.13 -18.48
CA HIS A 57 -19.12 -2.79 -18.44
C HIS A 57 -19.89 -3.52 -19.56
N VAL A 58 -21.03 -4.11 -19.20
CA VAL A 58 -21.92 -4.78 -20.16
C VAL A 58 -22.83 -3.73 -20.81
N PRO A 59 -22.92 -3.65 -22.15
CA PRO A 59 -23.83 -2.71 -22.81
C PRO A 59 -25.30 -2.99 -22.46
N ASP A 60 -26.08 -1.94 -22.20
CA ASP A 60 -27.50 -2.06 -21.81
C ASP A 60 -28.38 -2.63 -22.94
N PHE A 61 -28.08 -2.27 -24.19
CA PHE A 61 -28.86 -2.67 -25.36
C PHE A 61 -27.99 -3.33 -26.42
N VAL A 62 -28.33 -4.58 -26.75
CA VAL A 62 -27.80 -5.28 -27.91
C VAL A 62 -28.74 -5.04 -29.08
N ARG A 63 -28.25 -4.34 -30.10
CA ARG A 63 -29.06 -3.92 -31.26
C ARG A 63 -29.21 -5.03 -32.31
N ASN A 64 -28.28 -5.99 -32.32
CA ASN A 64 -28.16 -7.00 -33.38
C ASN A 64 -28.66 -8.37 -32.92
N VAL A 65 -29.80 -8.41 -32.20
CA VAL A 65 -30.38 -9.66 -31.72
C VAL A 65 -31.25 -10.26 -32.82
N MET A 66 -30.90 -11.47 -33.26
CA MET A 66 -31.72 -12.24 -34.19
C MET A 66 -32.90 -12.88 -33.42
N GLY A 67 -34.03 -13.12 -34.10
CA GLY A 67 -35.25 -13.63 -33.45
C GLY A 67 -35.05 -14.98 -32.74
N SER A 68 -35.84 -15.23 -31.68
CA SER A 68 -35.64 -16.40 -30.80
C SER A 68 -35.77 -17.76 -31.48
N SER A 69 -36.49 -17.85 -32.59
CA SER A 69 -36.67 -19.07 -33.39
C SER A 69 -35.73 -19.15 -34.59
N ALA A 70 -34.83 -18.18 -34.76
CA ALA A 70 -33.88 -18.19 -35.86
C ALA A 70 -32.78 -19.23 -35.61
N GLY A 71 -32.30 -19.87 -36.68
CA GLY A 71 -31.23 -20.87 -36.61
C GLY A 71 -29.87 -20.27 -36.25
N ALA A 72 -28.89 -21.13 -35.94
CA ALA A 72 -27.53 -20.68 -35.65
C ALA A 72 -26.86 -20.10 -36.90
N GLY A 73 -26.50 -18.81 -36.85
CA GLY A 73 -25.73 -18.15 -37.90
C GLY A 73 -24.22 -18.45 -37.81
N SER A 74 -23.49 -18.17 -38.88
CA SER A 74 -22.03 -18.39 -38.94
C SER A 74 -21.23 -17.55 -37.93
N GLY A 75 -21.76 -16.39 -37.53
CA GLY A 75 -21.14 -15.50 -36.54
C GLY A 75 -21.42 -15.87 -35.08
N GLU A 76 -22.43 -16.71 -34.81
CA GLU A 76 -22.93 -16.98 -33.46
C GLU A 76 -21.86 -17.67 -32.59
N PHE A 77 -21.05 -18.53 -33.20
CA PHE A 77 -19.92 -19.17 -32.53
C PHE A 77 -18.92 -18.15 -31.94
N HIS A 78 -18.58 -17.12 -32.71
CA HIS A 78 -17.64 -16.11 -32.24
C HIS A 78 -18.26 -15.22 -31.17
N VAL A 79 -19.55 -14.90 -31.27
CA VAL A 79 -20.30 -14.18 -30.24
C VAL A 79 -20.23 -14.94 -28.92
N TYR A 80 -20.60 -16.23 -28.91
CA TYR A 80 -20.51 -17.07 -27.72
C TYR A 80 -19.07 -17.15 -27.16
N ARG A 81 -18.06 -17.37 -28.01
CA ARG A 81 -16.66 -17.43 -27.59
C ARG A 81 -16.22 -16.13 -26.89
N HIS A 82 -16.60 -14.97 -27.40
CA HIS A 82 -16.28 -13.68 -26.78
C HIS A 82 -17.04 -13.49 -25.47
N LEU A 83 -18.33 -13.82 -25.45
CA LEU A 83 -19.16 -13.73 -24.24
C LEU A 83 -18.63 -14.64 -23.13
N ARG A 84 -18.30 -15.90 -23.46
CA ARG A 84 -17.75 -16.87 -22.51
C ARG A 84 -16.43 -16.41 -21.91
N ARG A 85 -15.53 -15.85 -22.72
CA ARG A 85 -14.26 -15.30 -22.24
C ARG A 85 -14.49 -14.12 -21.28
N LYS A 86 -15.42 -13.22 -21.60
CA LYS A 86 -15.79 -12.10 -20.73
C LYS A 86 -16.37 -12.59 -19.41
N GLU A 87 -17.26 -13.57 -19.46
CA GLU A 87 -17.90 -14.12 -18.27
C GLU A 87 -16.92 -14.87 -17.37
N TYR A 88 -16.00 -15.66 -17.93
CA TYR A 88 -14.95 -16.32 -17.15
C TYR A 88 -13.99 -15.31 -16.50
N ALA A 89 -13.62 -14.25 -17.21
CA ALA A 89 -12.83 -13.18 -16.62
C ALA A 89 -13.59 -12.49 -15.47
N ARG A 90 -14.91 -12.29 -15.62
CA ARG A 90 -15.78 -11.72 -14.58
C ARG A 90 -15.89 -12.62 -13.35
N GLN A 91 -16.14 -13.91 -13.56
CA GLN A 91 -16.24 -14.90 -12.48
C GLN A 91 -14.91 -15.04 -11.74
N LYS A 92 -13.80 -15.11 -12.48
CA LYS A 92 -12.46 -15.13 -11.87
C LYS A 92 -12.20 -13.88 -11.05
N PHE A 93 -12.55 -12.70 -11.56
CA PHE A 93 -12.40 -11.45 -10.82
C PHE A 93 -13.24 -11.43 -9.53
N ILE A 94 -14.46 -11.97 -9.55
CA ILE A 94 -15.30 -12.06 -8.35
C ILE A 94 -14.70 -13.01 -7.33
N GLN A 95 -14.29 -14.21 -7.75
CA GLN A 95 -13.66 -15.21 -6.86
C GLN A 95 -12.30 -14.74 -6.31
N GLU A 96 -11.52 -14.01 -7.10
CA GLU A 96 -10.24 -13.44 -6.68
C GLU A 96 -10.45 -12.24 -5.74
N LYS A 97 -11.51 -11.46 -5.97
CA LYS A 97 -11.90 -10.37 -5.08
C LYS A 97 -12.52 -10.86 -3.78
N GLU A 98 -13.20 -12.01 -3.78
CA GLU A 98 -13.82 -12.59 -2.58
C GLU A 98 -12.82 -12.58 -1.42
N GLU A 99 -13.16 -11.71 -0.47
CA GLU A 99 -12.29 -11.00 0.46
C GLU A 99 -11.77 -11.90 1.60
N LEU A 100 -11.83 -13.23 1.43
CA LEU A 100 -11.50 -14.21 2.46
C LEU A 100 -10.08 -14.04 3.01
N GLN A 101 -9.16 -13.51 2.19
CA GLN A 101 -7.78 -13.24 2.64
C GLN A 101 -7.62 -11.85 3.27
N GLU A 102 -8.35 -10.84 2.77
CA GLU A 102 -8.31 -9.48 3.31
C GLU A 102 -9.03 -9.40 4.65
N GLU A 103 -10.22 -9.97 4.76
CA GLU A 103 -10.98 -10.09 6.01
C GLU A 103 -10.18 -10.86 7.07
N ALA A 104 -9.60 -12.00 6.71
CA ALA A 104 -8.77 -12.77 7.64
C ALA A 104 -7.55 -11.96 8.13
N TYR A 105 -6.93 -11.20 7.23
CA TYR A 105 -5.81 -10.32 7.59
C TYR A 105 -6.25 -9.18 8.52
N HIS A 106 -7.35 -8.51 8.23
CA HIS A 106 -7.91 -7.45 9.06
C HIS A 106 -8.32 -7.98 10.44
N ASN A 107 -9.04 -9.10 10.48
CA ASN A 107 -9.42 -9.79 11.72
C ASN A 107 -8.19 -10.16 12.56
N LYS A 108 -7.11 -10.63 11.93
CA LYS A 108 -5.85 -10.93 12.62
C LYS A 108 -5.17 -9.69 13.19
N ILE A 109 -5.16 -8.57 12.47
CA ILE A 109 -4.63 -7.30 12.97
C ILE A 109 -5.45 -6.81 14.17
N GLU A 110 -6.78 -6.86 14.06
CA GLU A 110 -7.67 -6.41 15.14
C GLU A 110 -7.53 -7.28 16.37
N ALA A 111 -7.49 -8.61 16.23
CA ALA A 111 -7.25 -9.54 17.32
C ALA A 111 -5.91 -9.26 18.03
N ASN A 112 -4.83 -9.04 17.26
CA ASN A 112 -3.53 -8.69 17.82
C ASN A 112 -3.54 -7.35 18.56
N ARG A 113 -4.26 -6.35 18.02
CA ARG A 113 -4.43 -5.05 18.65
C ARG A 113 -5.18 -5.17 19.97
N LEU A 114 -6.31 -5.88 19.99
CA LEU A 114 -7.09 -6.11 21.20
C LEU A 114 -6.28 -6.87 22.26
N ALA A 115 -5.57 -7.93 21.88
CA ALA A 115 -4.70 -8.67 22.80
C ALA A 115 -3.59 -7.79 23.42
N ALA A 116 -2.98 -6.90 22.63
CA ALA A 116 -2.01 -5.94 23.12
C ALA A 116 -2.65 -4.89 24.05
N GLU A 117 -3.84 -4.39 23.71
CA GLU A 117 -4.61 -3.45 24.53
C GLU A 117 -5.03 -4.08 25.86
N GLU A 118 -5.44 -5.35 25.90
CA GLU A 118 -5.75 -6.07 27.13
C GLU A 118 -4.51 -6.26 28.03
N ARG A 119 -3.39 -6.72 27.44
CA ARG A 119 -2.13 -6.90 28.18
C ARG A 119 -1.66 -5.57 28.78
N THR A 120 -1.74 -4.48 28.01
CA THR A 120 -1.34 -3.14 28.48
C THR A 120 -2.32 -2.55 29.48
N ALA A 121 -3.63 -2.74 29.33
CA ALA A 121 -4.67 -2.30 30.26
C ALA A 121 -4.53 -2.97 31.62
N LYS A 122 -4.30 -4.30 31.65
CA LYS A 122 -4.03 -5.06 32.89
C LYS A 122 -2.82 -4.49 33.63
N LYS A 123 -1.69 -4.26 32.94
CA LYS A 123 -0.48 -3.67 33.52
C LYS A 123 -0.69 -2.21 33.97
N ARG A 124 -1.41 -1.40 33.19
CA ARG A 124 -1.76 -0.01 33.52
C ARG A 124 -2.64 0.06 34.78
N ALA A 125 -3.63 -0.83 34.91
CA ALA A 125 -4.49 -0.92 36.09
C ALA A 125 -3.68 -1.29 37.36
N LYS A 126 -2.76 -2.25 37.28
CA LYS A 126 -1.84 -2.59 38.39
C LYS A 126 -1.01 -1.37 38.83
N ARG A 127 -0.41 -0.63 37.88
CA ARG A 127 0.35 0.60 38.16
C ARG A 127 -0.50 1.70 38.79
N LEU A 128 -1.71 1.94 38.30
CA LEU A 128 -2.63 2.95 38.85
C LEU A 128 -3.06 2.61 40.28
N LYS A 129 -3.35 1.34 40.58
CA LYS A 129 -3.64 0.88 41.95
C LYS A 129 -2.45 1.13 42.88
N LYS A 130 -1.22 0.79 42.47
CA LYS A 130 0.01 1.07 43.26
C LYS A 130 0.23 2.58 43.47
N LYS A 131 0.04 3.41 42.43
CA LYS A 131 0.12 4.87 42.54
C LYS A 131 -0.89 5.43 43.53
N LYS A 132 -2.15 5.00 43.46
CA LYS A 132 -3.21 5.39 44.42
C LYS A 132 -2.86 4.95 45.85
N LYS A 133 -2.33 3.73 46.06
CA LYS A 133 -1.89 3.26 47.38
C LYS A 133 -0.74 4.10 47.93
N ASN A 134 0.25 4.43 47.10
CA ASN A 134 1.39 5.26 47.52
C ASN A 134 1.00 6.72 47.78
N GLN A 135 0.04 7.29 47.05
CA GLN A 135 -0.49 8.64 47.33
C GLN A 135 -1.31 8.72 48.62
N LYS A 136 -1.97 7.61 49.01
CA LYS A 136 -2.74 7.52 50.26
C LYS A 136 -1.89 7.19 51.49
N LYS A 137 -0.63 6.80 51.32
CA LYS A 137 0.29 6.68 52.45
C LYS A 137 0.67 8.11 52.87
N PRO A 138 0.43 8.53 54.12
CA PRO A 138 0.93 9.82 54.58
C PRO A 138 2.45 9.83 54.38
N LYS A 139 3.00 10.94 53.87
CA LYS A 139 4.45 11.17 53.86
C LYS A 139 4.92 11.14 55.31
N LYS A 140 5.21 9.96 55.85
CA LYS A 140 5.99 9.82 57.07
C LYS A 140 7.43 10.07 56.63
N GLU A 141 7.87 11.30 56.84
CA GLU A 141 9.27 11.60 57.11
C GLU A 141 9.80 10.55 58.08
N LYS A 142 10.94 9.92 57.75
CA LYS A 142 11.86 9.20 58.64
C LYS A 142 13.05 8.76 57.79
N THR A 143 14.21 9.40 57.94
CA THR A 143 15.28 9.04 58.90
C THR A 143 15.65 7.56 58.83
N GLU A 144 16.92 7.39 58.53
CA GLU A 144 17.80 6.22 58.51
C GLU A 144 17.35 4.94 59.25
N ASP A 145 17.59 3.83 58.53
CA ASP A 145 18.29 2.61 58.96
C ASP A 145 17.52 1.26 59.03
N LYS A 146 18.18 0.29 58.37
CA LYS A 146 18.28 -1.17 58.58
C LYS A 146 17.13 -2.19 58.33
N GLN A 147 17.40 -2.99 57.28
CA GLN A 147 17.35 -4.47 57.13
C GLN A 147 16.04 -5.28 57.14
N THR A 148 15.89 -6.01 56.02
CA THR A 148 15.45 -7.41 55.83
C THR A 148 14.06 -7.85 56.31
N SER A 149 13.17 -8.10 55.33
CA SER A 149 12.22 -9.21 55.39
C SER A 149 11.82 -9.62 53.97
N GLU A 150 12.12 -10.87 53.63
CA GLU A 150 11.64 -11.59 52.45
C GLU A 150 10.11 -11.53 52.32
N SER A 151 9.64 -11.47 51.07
CA SER A 151 8.30 -11.87 50.65
C SER A 151 8.37 -12.17 49.16
N GLU A 152 8.82 -13.39 48.86
CA GLU A 152 8.05 -14.39 48.13
C GLU A 152 7.14 -13.92 46.96
N SER A 153 7.51 -14.41 45.78
CA SER A 153 6.67 -14.93 44.68
C SER A 153 5.64 -14.04 43.97
N ASP A 154 5.99 -13.64 42.73
CA ASP A 154 5.07 -13.68 41.58
C ASP A 154 5.90 -13.70 40.27
N GLU A 155 6.70 -14.76 40.08
CA GLU A 155 7.14 -15.17 38.74
C GLU A 155 5.98 -15.91 38.07
N SER A 156 5.13 -15.17 37.34
CA SER A 156 4.23 -15.80 36.38
C SER A 156 5.01 -16.05 35.09
N ASN A 157 5.59 -17.24 34.98
CA ASN A 157 6.04 -17.82 33.72
C ASN A 157 4.91 -17.71 32.68
N GLY A 158 5.17 -16.98 31.61
CA GLY A 158 4.37 -17.03 30.40
C GLY A 158 5.19 -17.73 29.34
N GLU A 159 5.16 -19.07 29.33
CA GLU A 159 5.58 -19.86 28.19
C GLU A 159 4.68 -19.49 27.00
N ASP A 160 5.21 -18.67 26.08
CA ASP A 160 4.71 -18.57 24.71
C ASP A 160 5.31 -19.76 23.94
N THR A 161 4.73 -20.94 24.13
CA THR A 161 4.83 -22.05 23.18
C THR A 161 3.48 -22.17 22.48
N ASN A 162 3.41 -21.73 21.23
CA ASN A 162 2.50 -22.28 20.24
C ASN A 162 3.07 -22.04 18.82
N ASP A 163 3.04 -23.15 18.08
CA ASP A 163 3.21 -23.35 16.64
C ASP A 163 2.24 -22.47 15.81
#